data_AF-A0A2V8FJG5-F1
#
_entry.id   AF-A0A2V8FJG5-F1
#
_cell.length_a   1.000
_cell.length_b   1.000
_cell.length_c   1.000
_cell.angle_alpha   90.00
_cell.angle_beta   90.00
_cell.angle_gamma   90.00
#
_symmetry.space_group_name_H-M   'P 1'
#
loop_
_entity.id
_entity.type
_entity.pdbx_description
1 polymer ?
#
loop_
_entity_poly.entity_id
_entity_poly.type
_entity_poly.pdbx_seq_one_letter_code
_entity_poly.pdbx_strand_id
1 'polypeptide(L)' 'MVVHVGDWRPPDWREFFVGCGDVAVIDNGLGIRNGEQGKAVSVGSGLRAPWTALWPALRTIS' A
#
# COMPACT_ATOMS: atom_id res chain seq x y z
N MET A 1 6.62 -8.40 4.63
CA MET A 1 6.61 -7.14 3.87
C MET A 1 5.39 -7.15 2.99
N VAL A 2 4.66 -6.04 2.91
CA VAL A 2 3.50 -5.88 2.02
C VAL A 2 3.72 -4.63 1.18
N VAL A 3 3.44 -4.72 -0.12
CA VAL A 3 3.54 -3.61 -1.06
C VAL A 3 2.13 -3.15 -1.39
N HIS A 4 1.91 -1.85 -1.30
CA HIS A 4 0.69 -1.19 -1.71
C HIS A 4 0.98 -0.25 -2.88
N VAL A 5 0.06 -0.18 -3.85
CA VAL A 5 0.22 0.59 -5.09
C VAL A 5 -1.06 1.38 -5.33
N GLY A 6 -0.93 2.68 -5.58
CA GLY A 6 -2.06 3.54 -5.94
C GLY A 6 -2.63 4.34 -4.76
N ASP A 7 -3.83 4.88 -4.95
CA ASP A 7 -4.51 5.77 -4.00
C ASP A 7 -5.41 5.04 -2.99
N TRP A 8 -5.45 3.72 -3.06
CA TRP A 8 -6.35 2.92 -2.25
C TRP A 8 -5.83 2.74 -0.83
N ARG A 9 -6.02 3.74 0.02
CA ARG A 9 -5.47 3.72 1.38
C ARG A 9 -6.57 3.54 2.43
N PRO A 10 -6.46 2.54 3.34
CA PRO A 10 -7.11 2.69 4.63
C PRO A 10 -6.58 3.96 5.31
N PRO A 11 -7.38 4.61 6.18
CA PRO A 11 -7.02 5.87 6.81
C PRO A 11 -5.67 5.83 7.55
N ASP A 12 -5.27 4.68 8.07
CA ASP A 12 -3.98 4.50 8.74
C ASP A 12 -3.40 3.08 8.60
N TRP A 13 -2.33 2.94 7.80
CA TRP A 13 -1.58 1.68 7.69
C TRP A 13 -0.90 1.25 9.00
N ARG A 14 -0.76 2.15 9.98
CA ARG A 14 -0.15 1.85 11.28
C ARG A 14 -0.96 0.86 12.10
N GLU A 15 -2.22 0.58 11.74
CA GLU A 15 -3.00 -0.50 12.36
C GLU A 15 -2.39 -1.88 12.08
N PHE A 16 -1.84 -2.07 10.87
CA PHE A 16 -1.36 -3.38 10.40
C PHE A 16 0.16 -3.52 10.49
N PHE A 17 0.88 -2.40 10.32
CA PHE A 17 2.33 -2.39 10.17
C PHE A 17 3.02 -1.49 11.21
N VAL A 18 4.22 -1.87 11.62
CA VAL A 18 5.10 -1.06 12.48
C VAL A 18 5.66 0.11 11.67
N GLY A 19 6.10 -0.15 10.44
CA GLY A 19 6.59 0.86 9.51
C GLY A 19 5.74 0.91 8.25
N CYS A 20 5.41 2.11 7.79
CA CYS A 20 4.82 2.34 6.47
C CYS A 20 5.44 3.59 5.87
N GLY A 21 5.90 3.50 4.62
CA GLY A 21 6.52 4.62 3.92
C GLY A 21 6.40 4.48 2.41
N ASP A 22 6.36 5.63 1.75
CA ASP A 22 6.39 5.71 0.29
C ASP A 22 7.82 5.47 -0.20
N VAL A 23 7.97 4.58 -1.17
CA VAL A 23 9.29 4.15 -1.69
C VAL A 23 9.47 4.47 -3.17
N ALA A 24 8.37 4.69 -3.90
CA ALA A 24 8.40 5.06 -5.31
C ALA A 24 7.11 5.75 -5.73
N VAL A 25 7.09 6.23 -6.98
CA VAL A 25 5.92 6.76 -7.66
C VAL A 25 5.76 6.00 -8.97
N ILE A 26 4.52 5.69 -9.35
CA ILE A 26 4.20 4.99 -10.59
C ILE A 26 4.53 5.89 -11.77
N ASP A 27 5.45 5.41 -12.61
CA ASP A 27 5.78 6.02 -13.90
C ASP A 27 6.02 4.95 -14.96
N ASN A 28 5.18 4.94 -16.00
CA ASN A 28 5.34 4.03 -17.14
C ASN A 28 6.21 4.60 -18.27
N GLY A 29 6.71 5.83 -18.15
CA GLY A 29 7.59 6.48 -19.12
C GLY A 29 6.91 6.90 -20.43
N LEU A 30 5.59 6.71 -20.57
CA LEU A 30 4.84 7.03 -21.79
C LEU A 30 4.21 8.43 -21.75
N GLY A 31 4.28 9.13 -20.60
CA GLY A 31 3.65 10.45 -20.44
C GLY A 31 2.13 10.43 -20.57
N ILE A 32 1.50 9.27 -20.45
CA ILE A 32 0.05 9.11 -20.60
C ILE A 32 -0.66 9.42 -19.29
N ARG A 33 -1.77 10.16 -19.38
CA ARG A 33 -2.65 10.41 -18.24
C ARG A 33 -3.54 9.18 -18.03
N ASN A 34 -3.28 8.42 -16.98
CA ASN A 34 -4.15 7.36 -16.48
C ASN A 34 -4.37 7.53 -14.96
N GLY A 35 -5.21 6.66 -14.36
CA GLY A 35 -5.55 6.76 -12.94
C GLY A 35 -4.38 6.50 -11.99
N GLU A 36 -3.39 5.73 -12.42
CA GLU A 36 -2.28 5.27 -11.58
C GLU A 36 -1.00 6.10 -11.74
N GLN A 37 -0.84 6.82 -12.86
CA GLN A 37 0.33 7.63 -13.11
C GLN A 37 0.49 8.69 -12.00
N GLY A 38 1.69 8.76 -11.41
CA GLY A 38 1.98 9.69 -10.33
C GLY A 38 1.51 9.23 -8.94
N LYS A 39 0.88 8.05 -8.81
CA LYS A 39 0.49 7.53 -7.48
C LYS A 39 1.67 6.90 -6.75
N ALA A 40 1.60 6.90 -5.42
CA ALA A 40 2.65 6.36 -4.58
C ALA A 40 2.66 4.82 -4.57
N VAL A 41 3.85 4.27 -4.44
CA VAL A 41 4.08 2.88 -4.02
C VAL A 41 4.57 2.93 -2.59
N SER A 42 3.89 2.23 -1.69
CA SER A 42 4.19 2.22 -0.25
C SER A 42 4.56 0.82 0.22
N VAL A 43 5.49 0.74 1.18
CA VAL A 43 5.90 -0.54 1.78
C VAL A 43 5.55 -0.56 3.27
N GLY A 44 4.75 -1.55 3.65
CA GLY A 44 4.46 -1.92 5.03
C GLY A 44 5.47 -2.96 5.55
N SER A 45 6.12 -2.67 6.67
CA SER A 45 7.10 -3.53 7.34
C SER A 45 6.76 -3.76 8.81
N GLY A 46 7.15 -4.93 9.33
CA GLY A 46 6.82 -5.39 10.68
C GLY A 46 5.31 -5.58 10.88
N LEU A 47 4.81 -6.81 10.73
CA LEU A 47 3.40 -7.09 11.00
C LEU A 47 3.10 -6.91 12.49
N ARG A 48 1.98 -6.26 12.82
CA ARG A 48 1.52 -6.10 14.21
C ARG A 48 0.78 -7.31 14.76
N ALA A 49 0.35 -8.23 13.89
CA ALA A 49 -0.21 -9.53 14.24
C ALA A 49 0.17 -10.57 13.18
N PRO A 50 -0.01 -11.87 13.43
CA PRO A 50 0.22 -12.90 12.42
C PRO A 50 -0.58 -12.63 11.13
N TRP A 51 0.02 -12.94 9.98
CA TRP A 51 -0.62 -12.69 8.67
C TRP A 51 -2.01 -13.33 8.55
N THR A 52 -2.20 -14.52 9.11
CA THR A 52 -3.49 -15.23 9.14
C THR A 52 -4.59 -14.45 9.86
N ALA A 53 -4.24 -13.58 10.80
CA ALA A 53 -5.19 -12.70 11.50
C ALA A 53 -5.43 -11.39 10.74
N LEU A 54 -4.41 -10.83 10.08
CA LEU A 54 -4.52 -9.53 9.39
C LEU A 54 -5.14 -9.63 8.00
N TRP A 55 -4.86 -10.70 7.25
CA TRP A 55 -5.28 -10.86 5.86
C TRP A 55 -6.80 -10.76 5.64
N PRO A 56 -7.67 -11.34 6.48
CA PRO A 56 -9.11 -11.23 6.31
C PRO A 56 -9.62 -9.78 6.26
N ALA A 57 -9.02 -8.86 7.01
CA ALA A 57 -9.35 -7.44 6.97
C ALA A 57 -8.70 -6.76 5.76
N LEU A 58 -7.40 -6.98 5.54
CA LEU A 58 -6.64 -6.36 4.46
C LEU A 58 -7.22 -6.66 3.06
N ARG A 59 -7.80 -7.85 2.85
CA ARG A 59 -8.42 -8.23 1.57
C ARG A 59 -9.80 -7.62 1.31
N THR A 60 -10.38 -6.93 2.29
CA THR A 60 -11.75 -6.37 2.24
C THR A 60 -11.84 -4.90 2.59
N ILE A 61 -10.74 -4.28 3.03
CA ILE A 61 -10.58 -2.84 2.84
C ILE A 61 -10.89 -2.60 1.36
N SER A 62 -11.62 -1.54 1.00
CA SER A 62 -12.14 -1.24 -0.35
C SER A 62 -12.45 0.25 -0.41
#